data_AF-A0A9D1RM15-F1
#
_entry.id   AF-A0A9D1RM15-F1
#
_cell.length_a   1.000
_cell.length_b   1.000
_cell.length_c   1.000
_cell.angle_alpha   90.00
_cell.angle_beta   90.00
_cell.angle_gamma   90.00
#
_symmetry.space_group_name_H-M   'P 1'
#
loop_
_entity.id
_entity.type
_entity.pdbx_description
1 polymer ?
#
loop_
_entity_poly.entity_id
_entity_poly.type
_entity_poly.pdbx_seq_one_letter_code
_entity_poly.pdbx_strand_id
1 'polypeptide(L)'
;MTSPLPQNLRGIVTDYIDATTTSAATTQDAALILDDDAHLIEAHITGEWDEDDREHEKDAHQTIKTLLDTASSEDLEGVRQELAQSAEHLLNRL
;
A
#
# COMPACT_ATOMS: atom_id res chain seq x y z
N MET A 1 5.43 3.24 18.15
CA MET A 1 6.81 3.42 17.65
C MET A 1 6.83 2.79 16.28
N THR A 2 7.00 3.56 15.22
CA THR A 2 7.09 3.05 13.86
C THR A 2 8.37 2.24 13.76
N SER A 3 8.29 0.91 13.59
CA SER A 3 9.46 0.14 13.16
C SER A 3 9.83 0.67 11.77
N PRO A 4 11.00 1.28 11.59
CA PRO A 4 11.37 1.82 10.29
C PRO A 4 11.48 0.65 9.30
N LEU A 5 10.80 0.77 8.15
CA LEU A 5 10.89 -0.22 7.08
C LEU A 5 12.34 -0.62 6.82
N PRO A 6 12.63 -1.92 6.66
CA PRO A 6 13.93 -2.40 6.21
C PRO A 6 14.38 -1.63 4.98
N GLN A 7 15.68 -1.37 4.89
CA GLN A 7 16.25 -0.49 3.87
C GLN A 7 15.96 -0.98 2.44
N ASN A 8 15.88 -2.29 2.25
CA ASN A 8 15.50 -2.94 0.99
C ASN A 8 14.02 -2.73 0.63
N LEU A 9 13.12 -2.71 1.61
CA LEU A 9 11.70 -2.49 1.37
C LEU A 9 11.38 -1.01 1.17
N ARG A 10 12.10 -0.12 1.85
CA ARG A 10 11.91 1.33 1.71
C ARG A 10 12.04 1.77 0.25
N GLY A 11 13.07 1.32 -0.46
CA GLY A 11 13.24 1.66 -1.88
C GLY A 11 12.08 1.17 -2.74
N ILE A 12 11.65 -0.08 -2.55
CA ILE A 12 10.54 -0.68 -3.28
C ILE A 12 9.23 0.08 -3.04
N VAL A 13 8.94 0.43 -1.79
CA VAL A 13 7.72 1.16 -1.42
C VAL A 13 7.74 2.59 -1.95
N THR A 14 8.89 3.29 -1.88
CA THR A 14 9.02 4.63 -2.47
C THR A 14 8.83 4.60 -3.98
N ASP A 15 9.51 3.69 -4.69
CA ASP A 15 9.36 3.56 -6.14
C ASP A 15 7.93 3.21 -6.54
N TYR A 16 7.25 2.40 -5.72
CA TYR A 16 5.85 2.05 -5.90
C TYR A 16 4.92 3.27 -5.77
N ILE A 17 5.05 4.05 -4.70
CA ILE A 17 4.25 5.26 -4.48
C ILE A 17 4.47 6.27 -5.63
N ASP A 18 5.72 6.47 -6.05
CA ASP A 18 6.05 7.36 -7.15
C ASP A 18 5.45 6.87 -8.49
N ALA A 19 5.49 5.56 -8.75
CA ALA A 19 4.88 4.97 -9.94
C ALA A 19 3.36 5.11 -9.93
N THR A 20 2.69 4.86 -8.80
CA THR A 20 1.24 4.99 -8.64
C THR A 20 0.80 6.43 -8.82
N THR A 21 1.49 7.39 -8.20
CA THR A 21 1.19 8.82 -8.33
C THR A 21 1.43 9.36 -9.75
N THR A 22 2.39 8.79 -10.48
CA THR A 22 2.68 9.19 -11.87
C THR A 22 1.70 8.58 -12.88
N SER A 23 1.23 7.35 -12.63
CA SER A 23 0.40 6.60 -13.57
C SER A 23 -1.10 6.85 -13.41
N ALA A 24 -1.55 7.25 -12.23
CA ALA A 24 -2.95 7.57 -11.97
C ALA A 24 -3.41 8.79 -12.78
N ALA A 25 -4.69 8.79 -13.18
CA ALA A 25 -5.28 9.88 -13.95
C ALA A 25 -5.35 11.20 -13.16
N THR A 26 -5.55 11.10 -11.84
CA THR A 26 -5.58 12.24 -10.93
C THR A 26 -4.86 11.93 -9.62
N THR A 27 -4.50 12.98 -8.87
CA THR A 27 -3.96 12.85 -7.50
C THR A 27 -4.95 12.17 -6.56
N GLN A 28 -6.25 12.38 -6.75
CA GLN A 28 -7.28 11.71 -5.97
C GLN A 28 -7.31 10.20 -6.28
N ASP A 29 -7.23 9.81 -7.55
CA ASP A 29 -7.20 8.40 -7.93
C ASP A 29 -5.95 7.70 -7.38
N ALA A 30 -4.78 8.37 -7.43
CA ALA A 30 -3.56 7.85 -6.82
C ALA A 30 -3.74 7.63 -5.31
N ALA A 31 -4.38 8.57 -4.61
CA ALA A 31 -4.60 8.45 -3.18
C ALA A 31 -5.52 7.27 -2.84
N LEU A 32 -6.60 7.08 -3.59
CA LEU A 32 -7.52 5.95 -3.41
C LEU A 32 -6.81 4.61 -3.60
N ILE A 33 -6.02 4.46 -4.67
CA ILE A 33 -5.26 3.23 -4.91
C ILE A 33 -4.32 2.92 -3.74
N LEU A 34 -3.59 3.91 -3.22
CA LEU A 34 -2.68 3.72 -2.11
C LEU A 34 -3.41 3.38 -0.79
N ASP A 35 -4.60 3.94 -0.57
CA ASP A 35 -5.44 3.64 0.59
C ASP A 35 -6.01 2.23 0.51
N ASP A 36 -6.52 1.82 -0.66
CA ASP A 36 -7.03 0.47 -0.91
C ASP A 36 -5.93 -0.59 -0.74
N ASP A 37 -4.72 -0.31 -1.21
CA ASP A 37 -3.57 -1.20 -1.00
C ASP A 37 -3.14 -1.28 0.47
N ALA A 38 -3.25 -0.18 1.23
CA ALA A 38 -2.99 -0.20 2.66
C ALA A 38 -4.05 -1.06 3.37
N HIS A 39 -5.32 -0.92 3.00
CA HIS A 39 -6.41 -1.74 3.52
C HIS A 39 -6.17 -3.23 3.23
N LEU A 40 -5.77 -3.57 2.01
CA LEU A 40 -5.46 -4.94 1.59
C LEU A 40 -4.35 -5.56 2.45
N ILE A 41 -3.31 -4.78 2.78
CA ILE A 41 -2.24 -5.23 3.68
C ILE A 41 -2.77 -5.45 5.10
N GLU A 42 -3.67 -4.59 5.59
CA GLU A 42 -4.31 -4.77 6.90
C GLU A 42 -5.15 -6.04 6.97
N ALA A 43 -5.98 -6.28 5.95
CA ALA A 43 -6.77 -7.51 5.81
C ALA A 43 -5.88 -8.75 5.79
N HIS A 44 -4.74 -8.69 5.08
CA HIS A 44 -3.76 -9.77 5.05
C HIS A 44 -3.13 -10.04 6.42
N ILE A 45 -2.72 -9.00 7.16
CA ILE A 45 -2.09 -9.14 8.48
C ILE A 45 -3.08 -9.69 9.51
N THR A 46 -4.32 -9.18 9.51
CA THR A 46 -5.35 -9.55 10.49
C THR A 46 -6.04 -10.88 10.15
N GLY A 47 -6.03 -11.26 8.87
CA GLY A 47 -6.81 -12.38 8.33
C GLY A 47 -8.29 -12.04 8.14
N GLU A 48 -8.69 -10.78 8.31
CA GLU A 48 -10.07 -10.32 8.15
C GLU A 48 -10.25 -9.76 6.73
N TRP A 49 -10.76 -10.61 5.84
CA TRP A 49 -10.97 -10.28 4.42
C TRP A 49 -12.46 -10.12 4.11
N ASP A 50 -12.84 -8.95 3.61
CA ASP A 50 -14.18 -8.72 3.08
C ASP A 50 -14.26 -9.02 1.56
N GLU A 51 -15.39 -8.68 0.93
CA GLU A 51 -15.59 -8.92 -0.50
C GLU A 51 -14.84 -7.89 -1.36
N ASP A 52 -14.72 -6.66 -0.87
CA ASP A 52 -14.05 -5.55 -1.54
C ASP A 52 -12.53 -5.80 -1.58
N ASP A 53 -11.94 -6.29 -0.47
CA ASP A 53 -10.54 -6.70 -0.40
C ASP A 53 -10.19 -7.77 -1.44
N ARG A 54 -11.08 -8.75 -1.62
CA ARG A 54 -10.88 -9.87 -2.58
C ARG A 54 -11.03 -9.43 -4.03
N GLU A 55 -11.84 -8.40 -4.28
CA GLU A 55 -11.93 -7.80 -5.60
C GLU A 55 -10.67 -6.97 -5.88
N HIS A 56 -10.29 -6.10 -4.94
CA HIS A 56 -9.10 -5.28 -5.05
C HIS A 56 -7.83 -6.13 -5.19
N GLU A 57 -7.69 -7.22 -4.45
CA GLU A 57 -6.55 -8.14 -4.57
C GLU A 57 -6.36 -8.62 -6.02
N LYS A 58 -7.43 -8.87 -6.79
CA LYS A 58 -7.31 -9.35 -8.18
C LYS A 58 -6.64 -8.31 -9.06
N ASP A 59 -6.93 -7.04 -8.84
CA ASP A 59 -6.44 -5.93 -9.63
C ASP A 59 -5.24 -5.21 -8.99
N ALA A 60 -4.89 -5.59 -7.76
CA ALA A 60 -3.76 -5.04 -7.02
C ALA A 60 -2.46 -5.19 -7.82
N HIS A 61 -1.62 -4.16 -7.72
CA HIS A 61 -0.34 -4.13 -8.40
C HIS A 61 0.52 -5.33 -8.01
N GLN A 62 1.27 -5.86 -8.98
CA GLN A 62 2.14 -7.03 -8.77
C GLN A 62 3.14 -6.82 -7.62
N THR A 63 3.56 -5.57 -7.39
CA THR A 63 4.41 -5.20 -6.24
C THR A 63 3.73 -5.51 -4.91
N ILE A 64 2.47 -5.09 -4.74
CA ILE A 64 1.69 -5.32 -3.51
C ILE A 64 1.48 -6.83 -3.30
N LYS A 65 1.05 -7.55 -4.34
CA LYS A 65 0.92 -9.02 -4.28
C LYS A 65 2.21 -9.71 -3.84
N THR A 66 3.34 -9.30 -4.42
CA THR A 66 4.64 -9.86 -4.07
C THR A 66 5.01 -9.55 -2.62
N LEU A 67 4.69 -8.37 -2.10
CA LEU A 67 4.91 -8.02 -0.70
C LEU A 67 4.06 -8.89 0.22
N LEU A 68 2.76 -9.07 -0.08
CA LEU A 68 1.88 -9.96 0.70
C LEU A 68 2.42 -11.39 0.77
N ASP A 69 2.99 -11.90 -0.31
CA ASP A 69 3.52 -13.27 -0.38
C ASP A 69 4.88 -13.46 0.32
N THR A 70 5.69 -12.40 0.44
CA THR A 70 7.13 -12.55 0.76
C THR A 70 7.61 -11.78 1.98
N ALA A 71 6.91 -10.71 2.38
CA ALA A 71 7.30 -9.89 3.51
C ALA A 71 6.78 -10.49 4.83
N SER A 72 7.47 -10.19 5.92
CA SER A 72 6.98 -10.55 7.26
C SER A 72 5.81 -9.63 7.66
N SER A 73 4.95 -10.07 8.58
CA SER A 73 3.85 -9.22 9.06
C SER A 73 4.33 -7.91 9.72
N GLU A 74 5.52 -7.91 10.34
CA GLU A 74 6.12 -6.68 10.88
C GLU A 74 6.50 -5.69 9.76
N ASP A 75 7.09 -6.22 8.68
CA ASP A 75 7.46 -5.41 7.53
C ASP A 75 6.22 -4.87 6.80
N LEU A 76 5.21 -5.72 6.61
CA LEU A 76 3.93 -5.34 6.01
C LEU A 76 3.24 -4.24 6.80
N GLU A 77 3.28 -4.26 8.13
CA GLU A 77 2.74 -3.16 8.94
C GLU A 77 3.47 -1.84 8.68
N GLY A 78 4.79 -1.89 8.46
CA GLY A 78 5.55 -0.72 8.01
C GLY A 78 5.12 -0.23 6.62
N VAL A 79 4.89 -1.15 5.67
CA VAL A 79 4.43 -0.80 4.31
C VAL A 79 3.06 -0.15 4.37
N ARG A 80 2.11 -0.78 5.08
CA ARG A 80 0.75 -0.29 5.28
C ARG A 80 0.73 1.17 5.74
N GLN A 81 1.52 1.47 6.77
CA GLN A 81 1.58 2.82 7.33
C GLN A 81 2.12 3.85 6.33
N GLU A 82 3.14 3.50 5.55
CA GLU A 82 3.70 4.41 4.53
C GLU A 82 2.71 4.65 3.38
N LEU A 83 1.99 3.62 2.93
CA LEU A 83 0.95 3.76 1.91
C LEU A 83 -0.20 4.65 2.40
N ALA A 84 -0.73 4.38 3.60
CA ALA A 84 -1.80 5.17 4.21
C ALA A 84 -1.40 6.64 4.43
N GLN A 85 -0.19 6.88 4.94
CA GLN A 85 0.33 8.25 5.11
C GLN A 85 0.50 8.96 3.77
N SER A 86 0.94 8.24 2.73
CA SER A 86 1.09 8.80 1.39
C SER A 86 -0.26 9.15 0.77
N ALA A 87 -1.28 8.28 0.92
CA ALA A 87 -2.64 8.54 0.51
C ALA A 87 -3.21 9.80 1.19
N GLU A 88 -3.11 9.89 2.53
CA GLU A 88 -3.53 11.07 3.30
C GLU A 88 -2.81 12.33 2.82
N HIS A 89 -1.51 12.24 2.56
CA HIS A 89 -0.72 13.37 2.09
C HIS A 89 -1.16 13.87 0.71
N LEU A 90 -1.51 12.97 -0.20
CA LEU A 90 -2.03 13.33 -1.52
C LEU A 90 -3.40 14.02 -1.42
N LEU A 91 -4.29 13.51 -0.57
CA LEU A 91 -5.62 14.10 -0.34
C LEU A 91 -5.53 15.50 0.30
N ASN A 92 -4.60 15.70 1.22
CA ASN A 92 -4.40 17.01 1.88
C ASN A 92 -3.76 18.07 0.96
N ARG A 93 -3.28 17.69 -0.23
CA ARG A 93 -2.72 18.59 -1.25
C ARG A 93 -3.73 18.99 -2.34
N LEU A 94 -4.92 18.39 -2.36
CA LEU A 94 -6.03 18.74 -3.26
C LEU A 94 -6.71 20.05 -2.83
#